data_AF-A0A9X5BKY5-F1
#
_entry.id   AF-A0A9X5BKY5-F1
#
_cell.length_a   1.000
_cell.length_b   1.000
_cell.length_c   1.000
_cell.angle_alpha   90.00
_cell.angle_beta   90.00
_cell.angle_gamma   90.00
#
_symmetry.space_group_name_H-M   'P 1'
#
loop_
_entity.id
_entity.type
_entity.pdbx_description
1 polymer ?
#
loop_
_entity_poly.entity_id
_entity_poly.type
_entity_poly.pdbx_seq_one_letter_code
_entity_poly.pdbx_strand_id
1 'polypeptide(L)' 'MRLNNRAQNCTECEYMKKYDYGNRIYYCDHVDRTDDMGKLGVDHPPKISPIWCPLREKKSE' A
#
# COMPACT_ATOMS: atom_id res chain seq x y z
N MET A 1 7.66 5.21 19.64
CA MET A 1 6.39 5.18 18.87
C MET A 1 6.08 3.73 18.55
N ARG A 2 4.88 3.22 18.87
CA ARG A 2 4.49 1.85 18.53
C ARG A 2 4.39 1.75 17.02
N LEU A 3 5.47 1.29 16.37
CA LEU A 3 5.44 0.87 14.96
C LEU A 3 4.51 -0.34 14.89
N ASN A 4 3.26 -0.06 14.53
CA ASN A 4 2.28 -1.10 14.28
C ASN A 4 2.79 -1.92 13.10
N ASN A 5 3.40 -3.08 13.41
CA ASN A 5 3.81 -4.13 12.47
C ASN A 5 2.71 -4.60 11.50
N ARG A 6 1.49 -4.07 11.59
CA ARG A 6 0.36 -4.30 10.68
C ARG A 6 0.54 -3.64 9.30
N ALA A 7 1.48 -2.69 9.16
CA ALA A 7 1.77 -2.02 7.89
C ALA A 7 2.67 -2.82 6.92
N GLN A 8 2.91 -4.12 7.17
CA GLN A 8 3.65 -4.96 6.22
C GLN A 8 2.84 -5.33 4.99
N ASN A 9 1.50 -5.28 5.09
CA ASN A 9 0.59 -5.83 4.08
C ASN A 9 -0.43 -4.75 3.67
N CYS A 10 -0.50 -4.43 2.38
CA CYS A 10 -1.45 -3.40 1.91
C CYS A 10 -2.92 -3.80 2.07
N THR A 11 -3.23 -5.08 2.21
CA THR A 11 -4.61 -5.59 2.37
C THR A 11 -5.29 -5.14 3.66
N GLU A 12 -4.51 -4.87 4.71
CA GLU A 12 -5.02 -4.42 6.02
C GLU A 12 -4.80 -2.92 6.25
N CYS A 13 -4.33 -2.21 5.21
CA CYS A 13 -3.98 -0.80 5.29
C CYS A 13 -5.21 0.09 5.09
N GLU A 14 -5.45 1.04 6.00
CA GLU A 14 -6.59 1.97 5.93
C GLU A 14 -6.56 2.87 4.68
N TYR A 15 -5.36 3.10 4.12
CA TYR A 15 -5.15 3.88 2.91
C TYR A 15 -5.41 3.08 1.62
N MET A 16 -5.67 1.77 1.72
CA MET A 16 -5.94 0.93 0.56
C MET A 16 -7.35 1.21 0.03
N LYS A 17 -7.43 1.59 -1.25
CA LYS A 17 -8.67 1.73 -2.01
C LYS A 17 -8.77 0.61 -3.04
N LYS A 18 -9.97 0.07 -3.20
CA LYS A 18 -10.30 -0.94 -4.21
C LYS A 18 -11.36 -0.37 -5.14
N TYR A 19 -11.12 -0.46 -6.43
CA TYR A 19 -12.07 -0.12 -7.48
C TYR A 19 -12.35 -1.36 -8.31
N ASP A 20 -13.62 -1.58 -8.67
CA ASP A 20 -14.05 -2.72 -9.47
C ASP A 20 -14.83 -2.21 -10.69
N TYR A 21 -14.10 -2.01 -11.80
CA TYR A 21 -14.64 -1.53 -13.08
C TYR A 21 -14.38 -2.56 -14.19
N GLY A 22 -14.74 -3.82 -13.91
CA GLY A 22 -14.44 -4.96 -14.78
C GLY A 22 -13.11 -5.65 -14.46
N ASN A 23 -12.17 -4.92 -13.83
CA ASN A 23 -11.00 -5.48 -13.15
C ASN A 23 -10.92 -4.88 -11.74
N ARG A 24 -10.45 -5.68 -10.77
CA ARG A 24 -10.23 -5.20 -9.41
C ARG A 24 -8.89 -4.48 -9.36
N ILE A 25 -8.90 -3.17 -9.25
CA ILE A 25 -7.67 -2.39 -9.15
C ILE A 25 -7.52 -1.85 -7.73
N TYR A 26 -6.33 -2.04 -7.18
CA TYR A 26 -5.97 -1.62 -5.83
C TYR A 26 -5.06 -0.40 -5.90
N TYR A 27 -5.34 0.61 -5.09
CA TYR A 27 -4.57 1.84 -4.98
C TYR A 27 -4.31 2.19 -3.51
N CYS A 28 -3.27 2.97 -3.27
CA CYS A 28 -2.92 3.58 -1.99
C CYS A 28 -3.20 5.07 -2.08
N ASP A 29 -4.09 5.56 -1.21
CA ASP A 29 -4.43 6.98 -1.13
C ASP A 29 -3.70 7.69 0.01
N HIS A 30 -2.53 7.19 0.40
CA HIS A 30 -1.71 7.85 1.41
C HIS A 30 -1.17 9.16 0.84
N VAL A 31 -1.26 10.25 1.62
CA VAL A 31 -0.83 11.59 1.18
C VAL A 31 0.69 11.68 0.97
N ASP A 32 1.46 11.03 1.84
CA ASP A 32 2.94 10.96 1.72
C ASP A 32 3.45 9.85 0.79
N ARG A 33 2.63 9.36 -0.15
CA ARG A 33 3.13 8.42 -1.17
C ARG A 33 4.17 9.11 -2.04
N THR A 34 5.26 8.40 -2.33
CA THR A 34 6.32 8.91 -3.22
C THR A 34 6.11 8.53 -4.68
N ASP A 35 5.07 7.75 -4.96
CA ASP A 35 4.63 7.41 -6.32
C ASP A 35 3.41 8.26 -6.71
N ASP A 36 3.39 8.74 -7.95
CA ASP A 36 2.35 9.64 -8.45
C ASP A 36 0.99 8.94 -8.61
N MET A 37 0.97 7.63 -8.90
CA MET A 37 -0.24 6.88 -9.19
C MET A 37 -0.83 6.18 -7.95
N GLY A 38 0.01 5.80 -7.00
CA GLY A 38 -0.38 5.00 -5.84
C GLY A 38 -0.90 3.60 -6.20
N LYS A 39 -0.62 3.09 -7.41
CA LYS A 39 -1.17 1.82 -7.86
C LYS A 39 -0.50 0.65 -7.14
N LEU A 40 -1.31 -0.17 -6.47
CA LEU A 40 -0.85 -1.33 -5.71
C LEU A 40 -0.86 -2.62 -6.53
N GLY A 41 -1.87 -2.83 -7.38
CA GLY A 41 -2.01 -4.06 -8.15
C GLY A 41 -3.34 -4.18 -8.91
N VAL A 42 -3.43 -5.20 -9.75
CA VAL A 42 -4.65 -5.61 -10.46
C VAL A 42 -4.99 -7.02 -10.02
N ASP A 43 -6.29 -7.30 -9.85
CA ASP A 43 -6.92 -8.53 -9.38
C ASP A 43 -6.62 -8.93 -7.94
N HIS A 44 -5.39 -8.72 -7.48
CA HIS A 44 -4.96 -8.97 -6.12
C HIS A 44 -4.13 -7.80 -5.55
N PRO A 45 -4.26 -7.51 -4.24
CA PRO A 45 -3.37 -6.56 -3.57
C PRO A 45 -1.94 -7.14 -3.48
N PRO A 46 -0.92 -6.29 -3.33
CA PRO A 46 0.44 -6.74 -3.15
C PRO A 46 0.61 -7.38 -1.77
N LYS A 47 1.37 -8.47 -1.72
CA LYS A 47 1.67 -9.21 -0.48
C LYS A 47 2.57 -8.42 0.48
N ILE A 48 3.37 -7.51 -0.06
CA ILE A 48 4.31 -6.66 0.68
C ILE A 48 4.07 -5.19 0.34
N SER A 49 4.34 -4.31 1.30
CA SER A 49 4.32 -2.87 1.08
C SER A 49 5.30 -2.45 -0.03
N PRO A 50 4.84 -1.70 -1.05
CA PRO A 50 5.68 -1.19 -2.14
C PRO A 50 6.84 -0.34 -1.65
N ILE A 51 7.93 -0.27 -2.41
CA ILE A 51 9.15 0.48 -2.06
C ILE A 51 8.84 1.95 -1.77
N TRP A 52 7.94 2.54 -2.55
CA TRP A 52 7.50 3.93 -2.44
C TRP A 52 6.52 4.18 -1.28
N CYS A 53 6.07 3.12 -0.59
CA CYS A 53 5.11 3.25 0.50
C CYS A 53 5.78 3.94 1.70
N PRO A 54 5.20 5.04 2.22
CA PRO A 54 5.78 5.78 3.34
C PRO A 54 5.80 4.98 4.64
N LEU A 55 4.90 4.00 4.77
CA LEU A 55 4.80 3.09 5.91
C LEU A 55 5.65 1.82 5.75
N ARG A 56 6.38 1.67 4.64
CA ARG A 56 7.30 0.55 4.49
C ARG A 56 8.42 0.74 5.50
N GLU A 57 8.53 -0.21 6.43
CA GLU A 57 9.66 -0.26 7.36
C GLU A 57 10.95 -0.22 6.54
N LYS A 58 11.64 0.91 6.60
CA LYS A 58 13.05 0.97 6.25
C LYS A 58 13.72 0.20 7.36
N LYS A 59 14.12 -1.05 7.10
CA LYS A 59 15.20 -1.64 7.90
C LYS A 59 16.38 -0.68 7.72
N SER A 60 16.52 0.27 8.64
CA SER A 60 17.77 0.96 8.85
C SER A 60 18.75 -0.13 9.26
N GLU A 61 19.69 -0.42 8.37
CA GLU A 61 20.91 -1.15 8.69
C GLU A 61 21.82 -0.25 9.54
#